data_AF-A0A7H8JTQ7-F1
#
_entry.id   AF-A0A7H8JTQ7-F1
#
_cell.length_a   1.000
_cell.length_b   1.000
_cell.length_c   1.000
_cell.angle_alpha   90.00
_cell.angle_beta   90.00
_cell.angle_gamma   90.00
#
_symmetry.space_group_name_H-M   'P 1'
#
loop_
_entity.id
_entity.type
_entity.pdbx_description
1 polymer ?
#
loop_
_entity_poly.entity_id
_entity_poly.type
_entity_poly.pdbx_seq_one_letter_code
_entity_poly.pdbx_strand_id
1 'polypeptide(L)'
;MTTAHAPRDVRALIKQGLEHPSLLDRIGDDDDFAEAGIGSGEVIRIALSLEEELARPLGDEELLGLSSVNAVAALLAAKEAV
;
A
#
# COMPACT_ATOMS: atom_id res chain seq x y z
N MET A 1 -9.66 -16.84 11.75
CA MET A 1 -8.28 -16.50 12.20
C MET A 1 -7.94 -15.22 11.47
N THR A 2 -7.85 -14.09 12.16
CA THR A 2 -7.62 -12.78 11.55
C THR A 2 -6.13 -12.61 11.37
N THR A 3 -5.62 -12.80 10.16
CA THR A 3 -4.23 -12.57 9.80
C THR A 3 -4.05 -11.10 9.45
N ALA A 4 -4.18 -10.24 10.46
CA ALA A 4 -3.72 -8.86 10.37
C ALA A 4 -2.31 -8.89 9.77
N HIS A 5 -2.18 -8.46 8.50
CA HIS A 5 -0.91 -8.52 7.80
C HIS A 5 0.09 -7.76 8.64
N ALA A 6 1.19 -8.42 9.00
CA ALA A 6 2.18 -7.76 9.83
C ALA A 6 2.67 -6.53 9.06
N PRO A 7 2.96 -5.40 9.73
CA PRO A 7 3.43 -4.18 9.06
C PRO A 7 4.69 -4.40 8.19
N ARG A 8 5.43 -5.50 8.42
CA ARG A 8 6.52 -5.95 7.55
C ARG A 8 6.06 -6.45 6.18
N ASP A 9 4.94 -7.14 6.10
CA ASP A 9 4.39 -7.68 4.85
C ASP A 9 3.82 -6.55 3.99
N VAL A 10 3.14 -5.58 4.61
CA VAL A 10 2.63 -4.37 3.95
C VAL A 10 3.78 -3.54 3.39
N ARG A 11 4.82 -3.27 4.20
CA ARG A 11 6.00 -2.51 3.75
C ARG A 11 6.76 -3.25 2.66
N ALA A 12 6.81 -4.58 2.68
CA ALA A 12 7.44 -5.36 1.61
C ALA A 12 6.69 -5.21 0.28
N LEU A 13 5.35 -5.25 0.31
CA LEU A 13 4.51 -5.03 -0.87
C LEU A 13 4.74 -3.63 -1.46
N ILE A 14 4.69 -2.59 -0.61
CA ILE A 14 4.92 -1.22 -1.05
C ILE A 14 6.30 -1.09 -1.70
N LYS A 15 7.35 -1.68 -1.09
CA LYS A 15 8.72 -1.66 -1.62
C LYS A 15 8.84 -2.28 -3.02
N GLN A 16 7.97 -3.19 -3.43
CA GLN A 16 7.99 -3.76 -4.78
C GLN A 16 7.53 -2.77 -5.85
N GLY A 17 6.66 -1.81 -5.49
CA GLY A 17 6.16 -0.78 -6.41
C GLY A 17 7.05 0.46 -6.53
N LEU A 18 7.95 0.68 -5.56
CA LEU A 18 8.82 1.86 -5.51
C LEU A 18 10.05 1.74 -6.41
N GLU A 19 10.47 2.83 -7.04
CA GLU A 19 11.78 2.89 -7.74
C GLU A 19 12.94 2.97 -6.74
N HIS A 20 12.68 3.60 -5.59
CA HIS A 20 13.63 3.75 -4.50
C HIS A 20 13.05 3.18 -3.19
N PRO A 21 13.17 1.86 -2.95
CA PRO A 21 12.60 1.20 -1.77
C PRO A 21 13.09 1.76 -0.43
N SER A 22 14.25 2.42 -0.42
CA SER A 22 14.84 3.09 0.75
C SER A 22 14.09 4.36 1.18
N LEU A 23 13.22 4.92 0.32
CA LEU A 23 12.33 6.01 0.72
C LEU A 23 11.39 5.55 1.84
N LEU A 24 10.84 4.34 1.73
CA LEU A 24 9.92 3.78 2.72
C LEU A 24 10.55 3.56 4.10
N ASP A 25 11.87 3.42 4.19
CA ASP A 25 12.57 3.31 5.48
C ASP A 25 12.59 4.64 6.25
N ARG A 26 12.24 5.76 5.61
CA ARG A 26 12.19 7.10 6.21
C ARG A 26 10.77 7.63 6.42
N ILE A 27 9.76 6.88 5.96
CA ILE A 27 8.34 7.24 5.98
C ILE A 27 7.68 6.48 7.14
N GLY A 28 6.95 7.21 7.99
CA GLY A 28 6.09 6.66 9.02
C GLY A 28 4.82 6.05 8.42
N ASP A 29 4.07 5.26 9.21
CA ASP A 29 2.96 4.51 8.61
C ASP A 29 1.76 5.40 8.21
N ASP A 30 1.69 6.62 8.77
CA ASP A 30 0.64 7.62 8.50
C ASP A 30 1.13 8.76 7.58
N ASP A 31 2.42 8.78 7.24
CA ASP A 31 2.98 9.81 6.37
C ASP A 31 2.43 9.69 4.95
N ASP A 32 2.17 10.85 4.34
CA ASP A 32 1.68 10.94 2.98
C ASP A 32 2.79 10.62 1.97
N PHE A 33 2.47 9.71 1.05
CA PHE A 33 3.37 9.26 -0.01
C PHE A 33 3.82 10.40 -0.92
N ALA A 34 2.93 11.33 -1.26
CA ALA A 34 3.28 12.46 -2.11
C ALA A 34 4.24 13.42 -1.39
N GLU A 35 4.01 13.68 -0.10
CA GLU A 35 4.93 14.49 0.72
C GLU A 35 6.29 13.82 0.91
N ALA A 36 6.33 12.48 0.92
CA ALA A 36 7.56 11.71 1.00
C ALA A 36 8.31 11.55 -0.33
N GLY A 37 7.77 12.08 -1.43
CA GLY A 37 8.38 12.02 -2.76
C GLY A 37 8.10 10.74 -3.53
N ILE A 38 7.11 9.93 -3.11
CA ILE A 38 6.58 8.82 -3.89
C ILE A 38 5.60 9.40 -4.91
N GLY A 39 5.92 9.24 -6.19
CA GLY A 39 5.12 9.78 -7.28
C GLY A 39 3.87 8.95 -7.56
N SER A 40 2.92 9.54 -8.29
CA SER A 40 1.71 8.85 -8.74
C SER A 40 2.02 7.57 -9.54
N GLY A 41 3.09 7.53 -10.33
CA GLY A 41 3.50 6.33 -11.05
C GLY A 41 3.95 5.16 -10.16
N GLU A 42 4.46 5.45 -8.97
CA GLU A 42 4.81 4.45 -7.97
C GLU A 42 3.57 4.02 -7.18
N VAL A 43 2.69 4.96 -6.84
CA VAL A 43 1.38 4.65 -6.23
C VAL A 43 0.56 3.72 -7.12
N ILE A 44 0.51 3.96 -8.44
CA ILE A 44 -0.17 3.06 -9.38
C ILE A 44 0.47 1.67 -9.41
N ARG A 45 1.80 1.56 -9.32
CA ARG A 45 2.47 0.25 -9.24
C ARG A 45 2.12 -0.50 -7.95
N ILE A 46 2.10 0.21 -6.83
CA ILE A 46 1.65 -0.35 -5.54
C ILE A 46 0.20 -0.83 -5.65
N ALA A 47 -0.67 -0.03 -6.28
CA ALA A 47 -2.06 -0.40 -6.51
C ALA A 47 -2.20 -1.67 -7.33
N LEU A 48 -1.46 -1.81 -8.44
CA LEU A 48 -1.49 -3.02 -9.26
C LEU A 48 -1.06 -4.27 -8.46
N SER A 49 0.00 -4.17 -7.67
CA SER A 49 0.43 -5.28 -6.80
C SER A 49 -0.61 -5.59 -5.72
N LEU A 50 -1.32 -4.58 -5.20
CA LEU A 50 -2.45 -4.79 -4.29
C LEU A 50 -3.62 -5.51 -4.97
N GLU A 51 -3.96 -5.16 -6.21
CA GLU A 51 -5.03 -5.85 -6.95
C GLU A 51 -4.74 -7.33 -7.17
N GLU A 52 -3.47 -7.66 -7.46
CA GLU A 52 -3.00 -9.04 -7.55
C GLU A 52 -3.18 -9.79 -6.22
N GLU A 53 -2.79 -9.17 -5.10
CA GLU A 53 -2.92 -9.76 -3.76
C GLU A 53 -4.37 -9.85 -3.27
N LEU A 54 -5.21 -8.86 -3.62
CA LEU A 54 -6.64 -8.82 -3.30
C LEU A 54 -7.46 -9.71 -4.24
N ALA A 55 -6.89 -10.16 -5.35
CA ALA A 55 -7.55 -10.89 -6.43
C ALA A 55 -8.80 -10.16 -6.97
N ARG A 56 -8.79 -8.83 -6.93
CA ARG A 56 -9.85 -7.95 -7.44
C ARG A 56 -9.28 -6.59 -7.82
N PRO A 57 -9.90 -5.87 -8.78
CA PRO A 57 -9.56 -4.48 -9.03
C PRO A 57 -9.90 -3.60 -7.82
N LEU A 58 -9.11 -2.54 -7.63
CA LEU A 58 -9.38 -1.48 -6.68
C LEU A 58 -10.39 -0.50 -7.30
N GLY A 59 -11.33 -0.03 -6.49
CA GLY A 59 -12.22 1.06 -6.90
C GLY A 59 -11.49 2.40 -6.94
N ASP A 60 -12.06 3.37 -7.64
CA ASP A 60 -11.48 4.74 -7.74
C ASP A 60 -11.26 5.37 -6.36
N GLU A 61 -12.20 5.17 -5.42
CA GLU A 61 -12.08 5.66 -4.04
C GLU A 61 -10.94 4.99 -3.27
N GLU A 62 -10.73 3.69 -3.49
CA GLU A 62 -9.63 2.94 -2.87
C GLU A 62 -8.28 3.38 -3.44
N LEU A 63 -8.20 3.57 -4.76
CA LEU A 63 -7.02 4.10 -5.45
C LEU A 63 -6.65 5.50 -4.96
N LEU A 64 -7.64 6.40 -4.82
CA LEU A 64 -7.43 7.74 -4.29
C LEU A 64 -7.01 7.72 -2.80
N GLY A 65 -7.44 6.69 -2.07
CA GLY A 65 -7.08 6.48 -0.66
C GLY A 65 -5.69 5.89 -0.44
N LEU A 66 -4.97 5.45 -1.47
CA LEU A 66 -3.61 4.88 -1.36
C LEU A 66 -2.52 5.93 -1.13
N SER A 67 -2.62 6.69 -0.04
CA SER A 67 -1.68 7.75 0.29
C SER A 67 -0.70 7.43 1.42
N SER A 68 -0.90 6.33 2.16
CA SER A 68 -0.03 5.98 3.30
C SER A 68 0.09 4.46 3.48
N VAL A 69 1.07 4.04 4.29
CA VAL A 69 1.28 2.61 4.61
C VAL A 69 0.05 2.06 5.36
N ASN A 70 -0.55 2.85 6.25
CA ASN A 70 -1.75 2.47 6.97
C ASN A 70 -2.95 2.29 6.03
N ALA A 71 -3.09 3.12 5.00
CA ALA A 71 -4.16 2.96 4.02
C ALA A 71 -4.02 1.63 3.25
N VAL A 72 -2.80 1.30 2.82
CA VAL A 72 -2.46 0.01 2.20
C VAL A 72 -2.78 -1.15 3.15
N ALA A 73 -2.36 -1.04 4.41
CA ALA A 73 -2.62 -2.05 5.44
C ALA A 73 -4.13 -2.25 5.69
N ALA A 74 -4.91 -1.17 5.70
CA ALA A 74 -6.35 -1.20 5.91
C ALA A 74 -7.07 -1.93 4.77
N LEU A 75 -6.66 -1.71 3.52
CA LEU A 75 -7.22 -2.42 2.36
C LEU A 75 -6.92 -3.93 2.40
N LEU A 76 -5.70 -4.30 2.76
CA LEU A 76 -5.32 -5.71 2.94
C LEU A 76 -6.09 -6.37 4.09
N ALA A 77 -6.29 -5.65 5.20
CA ALA A 77 -7.08 -6.14 6.33
C ALA A 77 -8.57 -6.30 6.00
N ALA A 78 -9.12 -5.44 5.14
CA ALA A 78 -10.51 -5.52 4.69
C ALA A 78 -10.81 -6.80 3.88
N LYS A 79 -9.82 -7.34 3.14
CA LYS A 79 -9.94 -8.64 2.43
C LYS A 79 -10.29 -9.78 3.36
N GLU A 80 -9.74 -9.79 4.57
CA GLU A 80 -9.88 -10.92 5.50
C GLU A 80 -11.14 -10.89 6.37
N ALA A 81 -11.87 -9.76 6.34
CA ALA A 81 -13.11 -9.63 7.08
C ALA A 81 -14.32 -10.29 6.38
N VAL A 82 -14.12 -10.83 5.17
CA VAL A 82 -15.15 -11.45 4.30
C VAL A 82 -15.00 -12.97 4.26
#